data_AF-A0A955C6G9-F1
#
_entry.id   AF-A0A955C6G9-F1
#
_cell.length_a   1.000
_cell.length_b   1.000
_cell.length_c   1.000
_cell.angle_alpha   90.00
_cell.angle_beta   90.00
_cell.angle_gamma   90.00
#
_symmetry.space_group_name_H-M   'P 1'
#
loop_
_entity.id
_entity.type
_entity.pdbx_description
1 polymer ?
#
loop_
_entity_poly.entity_id
_entity_poly.type
_entity_poly.pdbx_seq_one_letter_code
_entity_poly.pdbx_strand_id
1 'polypeptide(L)'
;MKLFSAKSSMVVGAFATAMLLTAQANATVTLGHVDDFQDGTTQSWAGGSGPTNIPTGGPAGAGDQYLQLSSTGTKPIGTKNENQWIGDLTGAGITSIEADVANFGATDLELRVLAIESGFASQYTSTSTIVVPAGGNWIHVVFDLTTPNMTLVGGVTPDVATALSSVQTLLIRHQPGAPQGVAGSPSVVGQLGIDNITATPEPATLGLLALGGIAALRRRSNR
;
A
#
# COMPACT_ATOMS: atom_id res chain seq x y z
N MET A 1 -69.59 37.58 29.03
CA MET A 1 -68.47 38.22 28.31
C MET A 1 -67.17 37.59 28.78
N LYS A 2 -66.54 36.83 27.88
CA LYS A 2 -65.16 36.27 27.84
C LYS A 2 -64.63 35.38 28.99
N LEU A 3 -64.31 34.16 28.56
CA LEU A 3 -63.68 33.05 29.29
C LEU A 3 -62.20 33.31 29.63
N PHE A 4 -61.77 32.81 30.79
CA PHE A 4 -60.39 32.48 31.14
C PHE A 4 -60.19 30.96 30.94
N SER A 5 -59.11 30.56 30.26
CA SER A 5 -58.25 29.39 30.55
C SER A 5 -57.45 29.02 29.30
N ALA A 6 -56.16 29.36 29.30
CA ALA A 6 -55.20 28.88 28.32
C ALA A 6 -54.60 27.57 28.83
N LYS A 7 -54.84 26.46 28.12
CA LYS A 7 -54.12 25.20 28.33
C LYS A 7 -52.87 25.19 27.45
N SER A 8 -51.70 25.24 28.08
CA SER A 8 -50.42 24.92 27.44
C SER A 8 -50.39 23.43 27.13
N SER A 9 -50.37 23.07 25.85
CA SER A 9 -50.03 21.72 25.39
C SER A 9 -48.57 21.71 24.94
N MET A 10 -47.74 20.98 25.69
CA MET A 10 -46.34 20.68 25.36
C MET A 10 -46.25 20.07 23.96
N VAL A 11 -45.48 20.71 23.08
CA VAL A 11 -44.98 20.10 21.85
C VAL A 11 -43.80 19.22 22.24
N VAL A 12 -43.98 17.90 22.21
CA VAL A 12 -42.89 16.93 22.33
C VAL A 12 -42.15 16.91 21.00
N GLY A 13 -40.97 17.51 20.97
CA GLY A 13 -40.05 17.44 19.84
C GLY A 13 -39.39 16.06 19.77
N ALA A 14 -39.65 15.32 18.70
CA ALA A 14 -38.92 14.08 18.41
C ALA A 14 -37.53 14.43 17.86
N PHE A 15 -36.48 14.17 18.64
CA PHE A 15 -35.11 14.16 18.14
C PHE A 15 -34.89 12.86 17.34
N ALA A 16 -34.89 12.96 16.01
CA ALA A 16 -34.43 11.89 15.14
C ALA A 16 -32.90 11.96 15.06
N THR A 17 -32.22 11.15 15.86
CA THR A 17 -30.77 10.92 15.73
C THR A 17 -30.55 10.12 14.45
N ALA A 18 -30.12 10.78 13.38
CA ALA A 18 -29.62 10.11 12.20
C ALA A 18 -28.30 9.39 12.56
N MET A 19 -28.35 8.08 12.74
CA MET A 19 -27.14 7.25 12.72
C MET A 19 -26.57 7.31 11.30
N LEU A 20 -25.53 8.13 11.12
CA LEU A 20 -24.64 8.03 9.97
C LEU A 20 -23.97 6.66 10.05
N LEU A 21 -24.49 5.69 9.28
CA LEU A 21 -23.77 4.46 8.96
C LEU A 21 -22.61 4.88 8.07
N THR A 22 -21.45 5.13 8.66
CA THR A 22 -20.19 5.20 7.90
C THR A 22 -19.96 3.79 7.36
N ALA A 23 -20.19 3.59 6.07
CA ALA A 23 -19.73 2.40 5.38
C ALA A 23 -18.20 2.40 5.49
N GLN A 24 -17.65 1.60 6.40
CA GLN A 24 -16.22 1.33 6.41
C GLN A 24 -15.91 0.62 5.10
N ALA A 25 -15.04 1.22 4.29
CA ALA A 25 -14.49 0.52 3.14
C ALA A 25 -13.72 -0.68 3.71
N ASN A 26 -14.14 -1.91 3.44
CA ASN A 26 -13.28 -3.04 3.79
C ASN A 26 -12.12 -3.07 2.81
N ALA A 27 -10.90 -3.36 3.28
CA ALA A 27 -9.85 -3.76 2.36
C ALA A 27 -10.30 -5.00 1.58
N THR A 28 -10.02 -5.02 0.28
CA THR A 28 -10.18 -6.24 -0.52
C THR A 28 -9.03 -7.21 -0.24
N VAL A 29 -7.86 -6.68 0.11
CA VAL A 29 -6.69 -7.46 0.54
C VAL A 29 -6.72 -7.66 2.05
N THR A 30 -6.35 -8.86 2.50
CA THR A 30 -6.19 -9.19 3.93
C THR A 30 -4.72 -9.31 4.29
N LEU A 31 -4.39 -9.16 5.57
CA LEU A 31 -3.05 -9.44 6.07
C LEU A 31 -2.58 -10.85 5.67
N GLY A 32 -1.35 -10.97 5.19
CA GLY A 32 -0.76 -12.21 4.70
C GLY A 32 -1.19 -12.62 3.29
N HIS A 33 -2.00 -11.81 2.60
CA HIS A 33 -2.29 -12.02 1.18
C HIS A 33 -0.99 -11.95 0.36
N VAL A 34 -0.86 -12.84 -0.62
CA VAL A 34 0.29 -12.92 -1.53
C VAL A 34 -0.23 -12.94 -2.96
N ASP A 35 0.33 -12.07 -3.81
CA ASP A 35 0.28 -12.26 -5.25
C ASP A 35 1.58 -12.91 -5.72
N ASP A 36 1.52 -14.21 -6.03
CA ASP A 36 2.65 -15.09 -6.39
C ASP A 36 2.71 -15.41 -7.90
N PHE A 37 1.72 -14.97 -8.68
CA PHE A 37 1.62 -15.17 -10.13
C PHE A 37 1.65 -16.63 -10.63
N GLN A 38 1.47 -17.62 -9.74
CA GLN A 38 1.61 -19.03 -10.10
C GLN A 38 0.42 -19.59 -10.90
N ASP A 39 -0.67 -18.82 -11.00
CA ASP A 39 -1.85 -19.15 -11.80
C ASP A 39 -1.73 -18.75 -13.28
N GLY A 40 -0.56 -18.22 -13.69
CA GLY A 40 -0.30 -17.78 -15.06
C GLY A 40 -0.95 -16.44 -15.43
N THR A 41 -1.58 -15.76 -14.48
CA THR A 41 -2.18 -14.44 -14.68
C THR A 41 -1.27 -13.33 -14.15
N THR A 42 -1.65 -12.07 -14.40
CA THR A 42 -1.00 -10.92 -13.74
C THR A 42 -1.65 -10.60 -12.39
N GLN A 43 -2.61 -11.41 -11.94
CA GLN A 43 -3.41 -11.19 -10.72
C GLN A 43 -3.88 -9.74 -10.62
N SER A 44 -4.50 -9.22 -11.69
CA SER A 44 -5.03 -7.85 -11.78
C SER A 44 -4.01 -6.70 -11.71
N TRP A 45 -2.71 -6.98 -11.65
CA TRP A 45 -1.68 -5.98 -11.92
C TRP A 45 -1.70 -5.60 -13.39
N ALA A 46 -1.85 -4.30 -13.66
CA ALA A 46 -2.06 -3.76 -15.00
C ALA A 46 -1.47 -2.35 -15.16
N GLY A 47 -1.56 -1.80 -16.37
CA GLY A 47 -1.14 -0.44 -16.68
C GLY A 47 0.38 -0.23 -16.70
N GLY A 48 0.79 1.05 -16.73
CA GLY A 48 2.20 1.44 -16.77
C GLY A 48 2.96 0.82 -17.94
N SER A 49 3.97 0.01 -17.62
CA SER A 49 4.86 -0.67 -18.57
C SER A 49 4.32 -2.00 -19.12
N GLY A 50 3.03 -2.31 -18.90
CA GLY A 50 2.37 -3.48 -19.48
C GLY A 50 2.86 -4.79 -18.86
N PRO A 51 2.44 -5.11 -17.62
CA PRO A 51 2.86 -6.32 -16.94
C PRO A 51 2.51 -7.59 -17.73
N THR A 52 3.44 -8.54 -17.74
CA THR A 52 3.25 -9.88 -18.31
C THR A 52 3.70 -10.94 -17.32
N ASN A 53 2.96 -12.04 -17.24
CA ASN A 53 3.41 -13.21 -16.49
C ASN A 53 4.51 -13.93 -17.28
N ILE A 54 5.64 -14.22 -16.62
CA ILE A 54 6.75 -15.00 -17.17
C ILE A 54 6.75 -16.37 -16.49
N PRO A 55 6.74 -17.47 -17.25
CA PRO A 55 6.42 -18.80 -16.70
C PRO A 55 7.58 -19.48 -15.92
N THR A 56 8.74 -18.81 -15.76
CA THR A 56 9.93 -19.41 -15.13
C THR A 56 10.98 -18.33 -14.82
N GLY A 57 11.88 -18.60 -13.89
CA GLY A 57 13.00 -17.72 -13.57
C GLY A 57 12.72 -16.73 -12.44
N GLY A 58 11.62 -16.94 -11.71
CA GLY A 58 11.33 -16.28 -10.44
C GLY A 58 12.38 -16.55 -9.35
N PRO A 59 12.20 -15.98 -8.15
CA PRO A 59 13.11 -16.13 -7.01
C PRO A 59 13.46 -17.59 -6.65
N ALA A 60 12.52 -18.52 -6.78
CA ALA A 60 12.71 -19.95 -6.55
C ALA A 60 13.30 -20.70 -7.77
N GLY A 61 13.51 -20.01 -8.89
CA GLY A 61 14.23 -20.49 -10.06
C GLY A 61 13.34 -21.11 -11.15
N ALA A 62 13.70 -22.32 -11.61
CA ALA A 62 13.03 -22.93 -12.75
C ALA A 62 11.58 -23.34 -12.42
N GLY A 63 10.63 -22.93 -13.26
CA GLY A 63 9.20 -23.17 -13.07
C GLY A 63 8.51 -22.18 -12.13
N ASP A 64 9.28 -21.28 -11.52
CA ASP A 64 8.74 -20.21 -10.68
C ASP A 64 8.33 -19.01 -11.54
N GLN A 65 7.04 -18.70 -11.54
CA GLN A 65 6.46 -17.65 -12.37
C GLN A 65 6.62 -16.29 -11.70
N TYR A 66 6.68 -15.22 -12.48
CA TYR A 66 6.75 -13.87 -11.91
C TYR A 66 6.13 -12.82 -12.84
N LEU A 67 5.87 -11.64 -12.31
CA LEU A 67 5.38 -10.49 -13.07
C LEU A 67 6.56 -9.70 -13.65
N GLN A 68 6.62 -9.57 -14.97
CA GLN A 68 7.63 -8.76 -15.64
C GLN A 68 7.07 -7.46 -16.20
N LEU A 69 7.80 -6.38 -15.98
CA LEU A 69 7.60 -5.06 -16.55
C LEU A 69 8.75 -4.73 -17.50
N SER A 70 8.46 -4.23 -18.70
CA SER A 70 9.50 -3.86 -19.67
C SER A 70 9.28 -2.45 -20.22
N SER A 71 10.35 -1.65 -20.29
CA SER A 71 10.33 -0.36 -20.98
C SER A 71 11.54 -0.17 -21.87
N THR A 72 11.31 0.39 -23.05
CA THR A 72 12.33 0.74 -24.05
C THR A 72 12.86 2.17 -23.88
N GLY A 73 12.63 2.81 -22.72
CA GLY A 73 13.08 4.19 -22.46
C GLY A 73 12.11 5.28 -22.90
N THR A 74 10.98 4.90 -23.50
CA THR A 74 9.92 5.84 -23.94
C THR A 74 8.81 6.01 -22.91
N LYS A 75 8.73 5.10 -21.94
CA LYS A 75 7.71 5.09 -20.88
C LYS A 75 8.35 4.85 -19.51
N PRO A 76 7.70 5.27 -18.43
CA PRO A 76 8.11 4.88 -17.08
C PRO A 76 7.92 3.37 -16.87
N ILE A 77 8.73 2.80 -15.96
CA ILE A 77 8.51 1.44 -15.44
C ILE A 77 7.60 1.52 -14.22
N GLY A 78 6.54 0.73 -14.24
CA GLY A 78 5.64 0.58 -13.11
C GLY A 78 4.39 -0.20 -13.47
N THR A 79 3.70 -0.65 -12.44
CA THR A 79 2.43 -1.38 -12.53
C THR A 79 1.51 -0.91 -11.42
N LYS A 80 0.21 -1.08 -11.61
CA LYS A 80 -0.80 -0.73 -10.62
C LYS A 80 -1.78 -1.86 -10.39
N ASN A 81 -2.37 -1.85 -9.21
CA ASN A 81 -3.50 -2.68 -8.86
C ASN A 81 -4.66 -1.78 -8.41
N GLU A 82 -5.83 -2.04 -8.97
CA GLU A 82 -7.10 -1.33 -8.71
C GLU A 82 -8.21 -2.31 -8.31
N ASN A 83 -7.82 -3.53 -7.91
CA ASN A 83 -8.74 -4.60 -7.58
C ASN A 83 -8.49 -5.10 -6.17
N GLN A 84 -7.62 -6.09 -5.94
CA GLN A 84 -7.47 -6.67 -4.61
C GLN A 84 -6.68 -5.78 -3.64
N TRP A 85 -5.72 -4.96 -4.10
CA TRP A 85 -4.89 -4.12 -3.22
C TRP A 85 -5.51 -2.75 -2.89
N ILE A 86 -6.82 -2.71 -2.70
CA ILE A 86 -7.61 -1.48 -2.46
C ILE A 86 -8.42 -1.59 -1.16
N GLY A 87 -8.95 -0.46 -0.68
CA GLY A 87 -9.79 -0.33 0.50
C GLY A 87 -9.01 0.09 1.75
N ASP A 88 -9.45 -0.36 2.93
CA ASP A 88 -8.88 0.02 4.23
C ASP A 88 -7.68 -0.84 4.64
N LEU A 89 -6.51 -0.53 4.09
CA LEU A 89 -5.28 -1.26 4.37
C LEU A 89 -4.92 -1.19 5.85
N THR A 90 -5.15 -0.04 6.49
CA THR A 90 -4.86 0.19 7.90
C THR A 90 -5.77 -0.63 8.83
N GLY A 91 -7.06 -0.73 8.52
CA GLY A 91 -8.03 -1.54 9.24
C GLY A 91 -7.79 -3.04 9.06
N ALA A 92 -7.21 -3.44 7.92
CA ALA A 92 -6.71 -4.80 7.70
C ALA A 92 -5.40 -5.12 8.44
N GLY A 93 -4.81 -4.15 9.16
CA GLY A 93 -3.54 -4.31 9.88
C GLY A 93 -2.30 -4.33 8.97
N ILE A 94 -2.46 -3.95 7.70
CA ILE A 94 -1.37 -3.90 6.73
C ILE A 94 -0.60 -2.60 6.95
N THR A 95 0.68 -2.73 7.25
CA THR A 95 1.58 -1.60 7.51
C THR A 95 2.84 -1.65 6.65
N SER A 96 3.04 -2.74 5.91
CA SER A 96 4.05 -2.87 4.87
C SER A 96 3.57 -3.71 3.70
N ILE A 97 4.21 -3.51 2.56
CA ILE A 97 4.08 -4.35 1.38
C ILE A 97 5.48 -4.84 1.02
N GLU A 98 5.63 -6.15 0.96
CA GLU A 98 6.88 -6.82 0.65
C GLU A 98 6.82 -7.43 -0.74
N ALA A 99 7.96 -7.60 -1.39
CA ALA A 99 8.05 -8.30 -2.67
C ALA A 99 9.47 -8.81 -2.92
N ASP A 100 9.60 -9.81 -3.76
CA ASP A 100 10.87 -10.14 -4.39
C ASP A 100 10.96 -9.42 -5.73
N VAL A 101 12.09 -8.78 -6.00
CA VAL A 101 12.30 -8.01 -7.23
C VAL A 101 13.66 -8.29 -7.85
N ALA A 102 13.73 -8.27 -9.18
CA ALA A 102 14.97 -8.39 -9.93
C ALA A 102 14.98 -7.41 -11.10
N ASN A 103 16.12 -6.77 -11.36
CA ASN A 103 16.29 -5.90 -12.50
C ASN A 103 17.16 -6.57 -13.57
N PHE A 104 16.50 -7.08 -14.60
CA PHE A 104 17.10 -7.73 -15.77
C PHE A 104 17.60 -6.71 -16.82
N GLY A 105 17.41 -5.41 -16.57
CA GLY A 105 17.93 -4.34 -17.40
C GLY A 105 19.39 -4.00 -17.12
N ALA A 106 19.88 -2.97 -17.82
CA ALA A 106 21.25 -2.45 -17.70
C ALA A 106 21.38 -1.18 -16.83
N THR A 107 20.25 -0.63 -16.37
CA THR A 107 20.21 0.60 -15.56
C THR A 107 19.58 0.28 -14.21
N ASP A 108 20.20 0.71 -13.12
CA ASP A 108 19.61 0.58 -11.78
C ASP A 108 18.22 1.22 -11.73
N LEU A 109 17.31 0.57 -11.02
CA LEU A 109 15.95 1.06 -10.82
C LEU A 109 15.75 1.47 -9.38
N GLU A 110 15.19 2.64 -9.17
CA GLU A 110 14.76 3.11 -7.84
C GLU A 110 13.25 2.95 -7.69
N LEU A 111 12.82 2.00 -6.85
CA LEU A 111 11.40 1.68 -6.67
C LEU A 111 10.77 2.47 -5.54
N ARG A 112 9.48 2.79 -5.73
CA ARG A 112 8.57 3.31 -4.72
C ARG A 112 7.22 2.63 -4.82
N VAL A 113 6.52 2.59 -3.69
CA VAL A 113 5.07 2.40 -3.66
C VAL A 113 4.37 3.75 -3.73
N LEU A 114 3.22 3.82 -4.38
CA LEU A 114 2.32 4.97 -4.39
C LEU A 114 0.89 4.48 -4.15
N ALA A 115 0.26 4.96 -3.08
CA ALA A 115 -1.15 4.74 -2.78
C ALA A 115 -1.96 6.00 -3.18
N ILE A 116 -3.06 5.77 -3.88
CA ILE A 116 -4.01 6.82 -4.27
C ILE A 116 -5.32 6.56 -3.53
N GLU A 117 -5.75 7.54 -2.75
CA GLU A 117 -7.02 7.55 -2.02
C GLU A 117 -8.20 7.61 -3.00
N SER A 118 -9.33 7.01 -2.61
CA SER A 118 -10.57 7.02 -3.38
C SER A 118 -10.97 8.41 -3.84
N GLY A 119 -11.41 8.51 -5.10
CA GLY A 119 -11.78 9.79 -5.71
C GLY A 119 -10.59 10.71 -5.96
N PHE A 120 -9.35 10.19 -5.91
CA PHE A 120 -8.10 10.93 -6.06
C PHE A 120 -7.92 12.05 -5.03
N ALA A 121 -8.54 11.89 -3.84
CA ALA A 121 -8.50 12.89 -2.78
C ALA A 121 -7.06 13.18 -2.32
N SER A 122 -6.21 12.15 -2.24
CA SER A 122 -4.80 12.25 -1.89
C SER A 122 -3.93 11.17 -2.54
N GLN A 123 -2.64 11.47 -2.66
CA GLN A 123 -1.60 10.60 -3.19
C GLN A 123 -0.44 10.55 -2.21
N TYR A 124 -0.09 9.36 -1.75
CA TYR A 124 1.03 9.11 -0.85
C TYR A 124 2.01 8.15 -1.49
N THR A 125 3.29 8.51 -1.53
CA THR A 125 4.35 7.63 -2.01
C THR A 125 5.37 7.43 -0.90
N SER A 126 6.11 6.32 -0.92
CA SER A 126 7.19 6.10 0.06
C SER A 126 8.14 7.31 0.05
N THR A 127 8.70 7.68 1.20
CA THR A 127 9.62 8.82 1.34
C THR A 127 10.99 8.49 0.75
N SER A 128 11.49 7.28 0.98
CA SER A 128 12.74 6.77 0.42
C SER A 128 12.50 5.83 -0.76
N THR A 129 13.44 5.83 -1.71
CA THR A 129 13.48 4.82 -2.78
C THR A 129 14.17 3.56 -2.28
N ILE A 130 13.87 2.44 -2.92
CA ILE A 130 14.63 1.19 -2.79
C ILE A 130 15.39 0.99 -4.09
N VAL A 131 16.72 0.90 -4.02
CA VAL A 131 17.57 0.65 -5.18
C VAL A 131 17.52 -0.84 -5.53
N VAL A 132 17.19 -1.14 -6.78
CA VAL A 132 17.24 -2.47 -7.38
C VAL A 132 18.35 -2.45 -8.45
N PRO A 133 19.54 -2.95 -8.10
CA PRO A 133 20.70 -2.91 -8.99
C PRO A 133 20.44 -3.71 -10.27
N ALA A 134 20.97 -3.22 -11.39
CA ALA A 134 21.03 -3.98 -12.63
C ALA A 134 21.82 -5.30 -12.44
N GLY A 135 21.45 -6.34 -13.19
CA GLY A 135 22.18 -7.62 -13.21
C GLY A 135 21.36 -8.85 -12.86
N GLY A 136 20.05 -8.71 -12.67
CA GLY A 136 19.09 -9.82 -12.63
C GLY A 136 19.07 -10.64 -11.33
N ASN A 137 19.76 -10.19 -10.28
CA ASN A 137 19.67 -10.85 -8.98
C ASN A 137 18.34 -10.50 -8.31
N TRP A 138 17.62 -11.53 -7.84
CA TRP A 138 16.45 -11.36 -6.99
C TRP A 138 16.87 -10.85 -5.62
N ILE A 139 16.20 -9.79 -5.16
CA ILE A 139 16.32 -9.22 -3.83
C ILE A 139 14.94 -9.05 -3.22
N HIS A 140 14.87 -9.21 -1.90
CA HIS A 140 13.65 -8.93 -1.15
C HIS A 140 13.58 -7.45 -0.78
N VAL A 141 12.43 -6.82 -0.95
CA VAL A 141 12.19 -5.40 -0.67
C VAL A 141 10.96 -5.21 0.20
N VAL A 142 11.00 -4.17 1.05
CA VAL A 142 9.92 -3.83 1.98
C VAL A 142 9.54 -2.37 1.80
N PHE A 143 8.31 -2.11 1.39
CA PHE A 143 7.70 -0.79 1.36
C PHE A 143 6.93 -0.55 2.66
N ASP A 144 7.50 0.26 3.55
CA ASP A 144 6.86 0.67 4.78
C ASP A 144 5.78 1.74 4.51
N LEU A 145 4.54 1.46 4.93
CA LEU A 145 3.37 2.33 4.73
C LEU A 145 3.05 3.20 5.96
N THR A 146 3.89 3.19 6.99
CA THR A 146 3.70 4.01 8.19
C THR A 146 3.93 5.51 7.89
N THR A 147 3.33 6.36 8.73
CA THR A 147 3.38 7.82 8.58
C THR A 147 4.77 8.42 8.34
N PRO A 148 5.86 8.07 9.07
CA PRO A 148 7.17 8.66 8.82
C PRO A 148 7.77 8.27 7.46
N ASN A 149 7.32 7.15 6.89
CA ASN A 149 7.87 6.57 5.67
C ASN A 149 7.05 6.87 4.42
N MET A 150 5.99 7.67 4.55
CA MET A 150 5.13 8.09 3.45
C MET A 150 5.11 9.62 3.31
N THR A 151 5.20 10.11 2.08
CA THR A 151 5.15 11.53 1.74
C THR A 151 3.88 11.84 0.95
N LEU A 152 3.12 12.85 1.41
CA LEU A 152 2.00 13.41 0.64
C LEU A 152 2.56 14.14 -0.59
N VAL A 153 2.16 13.69 -1.78
CA VAL A 153 2.66 14.24 -3.07
C VAL A 153 1.55 14.87 -3.91
N GLY A 154 0.31 14.86 -3.41
CA GLY A 154 -0.81 15.58 -3.99
C GLY A 154 -2.10 15.34 -3.20
N GLY A 155 -3.01 16.31 -3.20
CA GLY A 155 -4.31 16.21 -2.55
C GLY A 155 -4.44 16.96 -1.24
N VAL A 156 -5.47 16.60 -0.45
CA VAL A 156 -5.92 17.39 0.71
C VAL A 156 -5.99 16.64 2.03
N THR A 157 -6.00 15.30 2.05
CA THR A 157 -6.00 14.49 3.28
C THR A 157 -4.56 14.45 3.81
N PRO A 158 -4.23 15.13 4.93
CA PRO A 158 -2.84 15.28 5.38
C PRO A 158 -2.37 14.11 6.24
N ASP A 159 -3.28 13.21 6.63
CA ASP A 159 -2.99 12.05 7.46
C ASP A 159 -2.86 10.78 6.61
N VAL A 160 -1.71 10.13 6.74
CA VAL A 160 -1.38 8.90 5.99
C VAL A 160 -2.36 7.79 6.32
N ALA A 161 -2.69 7.58 7.60
CA ALA A 161 -3.58 6.49 8.01
C ALA A 161 -4.99 6.68 7.43
N THR A 162 -5.50 7.90 7.45
CA THR A 162 -6.80 8.24 6.84
C THR A 162 -6.79 7.96 5.34
N ALA A 163 -5.75 8.39 4.60
CA ALA A 163 -5.67 8.13 3.17
C ALA A 163 -5.54 6.62 2.84
N LEU A 164 -4.77 5.88 3.64
CA LEU A 164 -4.61 4.43 3.49
C LEU A 164 -5.83 3.62 3.95
N SER A 165 -6.80 4.25 4.63
CA SER A 165 -8.07 3.62 4.98
C SER A 165 -9.07 3.56 3.81
N SER A 166 -8.76 4.17 2.66
CA SER A 166 -9.63 4.15 1.49
C SER A 166 -8.85 4.17 0.17
N VAL A 167 -7.81 3.33 0.07
CA VAL A 167 -7.01 3.20 -1.17
C VAL A 167 -7.90 2.75 -2.32
N GLN A 168 -7.75 3.38 -3.49
CA GLN A 168 -8.38 2.97 -4.75
C GLN A 168 -7.35 2.44 -5.76
N THR A 169 -6.10 2.88 -5.64
CA THR A 169 -5.04 2.43 -6.53
C THR A 169 -3.74 2.27 -5.75
N LEU A 170 -3.10 1.12 -5.91
CA LEU A 170 -1.75 0.88 -5.44
C LEU A 170 -0.81 0.77 -6.65
N LEU A 171 0.28 1.54 -6.67
CA LEU A 171 1.32 1.53 -7.70
C LEU A 171 2.64 1.05 -7.10
N ILE A 172 3.35 0.19 -7.84
CA ILE A 172 4.79 -0.06 -7.66
C ILE A 172 5.49 0.46 -8.91
N ARG A 173 6.46 1.37 -8.75
CA ARG A 173 7.03 2.09 -9.89
C ARG A 173 8.48 2.51 -9.68
N HIS A 174 9.18 2.69 -10.79
CA HIS A 174 10.42 3.46 -10.82
C HIS A 174 10.12 4.94 -10.60
N GLN A 175 10.68 5.54 -9.55
CA GLN A 175 10.62 6.98 -9.29
C GLN A 175 11.84 7.44 -8.48
N PRO A 176 12.95 7.77 -9.15
CA PRO A 176 14.19 8.24 -8.53
C PRO A 176 14.05 9.68 -8.05
N GLY A 177 14.92 10.09 -7.13
CA GLY A 177 14.97 11.46 -6.62
C GLY A 177 13.86 11.78 -5.61
N ALA A 178 13.45 13.05 -5.53
CA ALA A 178 12.45 13.50 -4.56
C ALA A 178 11.09 12.80 -4.79
N PRO A 179 10.31 12.47 -3.74
CA PRO A 179 8.97 11.91 -3.89
C PRO A 179 8.07 12.78 -4.77
N GLN A 180 7.37 12.19 -5.73
CA GLN A 180 6.44 12.89 -6.64
C GLN A 180 5.12 12.12 -6.80
N GLY A 181 4.05 12.76 -7.29
CA GLY A 181 2.78 12.10 -7.61
C GLY A 181 2.83 11.22 -8.87
N VAL A 182 1.66 10.79 -9.38
CA VAL A 182 1.55 9.93 -10.57
C VAL A 182 2.35 10.39 -11.81
N ALA A 183 2.48 11.70 -12.02
CA ALA A 183 3.16 12.28 -13.18
C ALA A 183 4.69 12.34 -13.04
N GLY A 184 5.26 12.00 -11.88
CA GLY A 184 6.68 12.22 -11.58
C GLY A 184 7.63 11.08 -11.95
N SER A 185 7.13 9.94 -12.45
CA SER A 185 8.00 8.83 -12.85
C SER A 185 8.65 9.14 -14.20
N PRO A 186 9.99 9.16 -14.30
CA PRO A 186 10.68 9.39 -15.56
C PRO A 186 10.61 8.15 -16.45
N SER A 187 10.86 8.34 -17.76
CA SER A 187 11.09 7.22 -18.64
C SER A 187 12.48 6.61 -18.39
N VAL A 188 12.57 5.29 -18.49
CA VAL A 188 13.81 4.54 -18.26
C VAL A 188 13.82 3.30 -19.14
N VAL A 189 15.00 2.91 -19.63
CA VAL A 189 15.19 1.59 -20.27
C VAL A 189 15.45 0.59 -19.15
N GLY A 190 14.59 -0.42 -19.02
CA GLY A 190 14.75 -1.42 -17.99
C GLY A 190 13.74 -2.56 -18.09
N GLN A 191 14.03 -3.62 -17.35
CA GLN A 191 13.20 -4.81 -17.26
C GLN A 191 13.16 -5.25 -15.80
N LEU A 192 12.01 -5.13 -15.16
CA LEU A 192 11.81 -5.41 -13.74
C LEU A 192 10.97 -6.68 -13.60
N GLY A 193 11.48 -7.68 -12.90
CA GLY A 193 10.70 -8.78 -12.34
C GLY A 193 10.20 -8.41 -10.94
N ILE A 194 8.96 -8.80 -10.64
CA ILE A 194 8.31 -8.66 -9.33
C ILE A 194 7.61 -9.98 -9.05
N ASP A 195 7.77 -10.51 -7.84
CA ASP A 195 7.12 -11.71 -7.37
C ASP A 195 6.78 -11.60 -5.87
N ASN A 196 5.93 -12.51 -5.37
CA ASN A 196 5.57 -12.66 -3.96
C ASN A 196 5.13 -11.35 -3.30
N ILE A 197 4.29 -10.55 -3.97
CA ILE A 197 3.83 -9.28 -3.40
C ILE A 197 2.95 -9.59 -2.19
N THR A 198 3.42 -9.25 -1.00
CA THR A 198 2.87 -9.74 0.26
C THR A 198 2.43 -8.60 1.16
N ALA A 199 1.21 -8.70 1.70
CA ALA A 199 0.68 -7.76 2.67
C ALA A 199 1.15 -8.15 4.08
N THR A 200 2.04 -7.37 4.69
CA THR A 200 2.62 -7.70 6.00
C THR A 200 2.29 -6.65 7.07
N PRO A 201 2.26 -7.05 8.35
CA PRO A 201 2.41 -6.09 9.43
C PRO A 201 3.89 -5.64 9.46
N GLU A 202 4.16 -4.46 10.02
CA GLU A 202 5.53 -4.00 10.25
C GLU A 202 6.32 -5.13 10.94
N PRO A 203 7.54 -5.45 10.47
CA PRO A 203 8.42 -6.38 11.16
C PRO A 203 8.44 -6.02 12.65
N ALA A 204 8.22 -7.00 13.52
CA ALA A 204 7.86 -6.86 14.92
C ALA A 204 8.93 -6.20 15.84
N THR A 205 9.40 -5.00 15.51
CA THR A 205 10.28 -4.18 16.33
C THR A 205 9.65 -3.94 17.71
N LEU A 206 8.30 -3.88 17.76
CA LEU A 206 7.52 -3.83 19.01
C LEU A 206 7.47 -5.18 19.77
N GLY A 207 7.47 -6.32 19.07
CA GLY A 207 7.53 -7.64 19.70
C GLY A 207 8.86 -7.90 20.41
N LEU A 208 9.97 -7.44 19.81
CA LEU A 208 11.30 -7.48 20.43
C LEU A 208 11.41 -6.57 21.68
N LEU A 209 10.79 -5.39 21.67
CA LEU A 209 10.70 -4.51 22.84
C LEU A 209 9.86 -5.10 23.97
N ALA A 210 8.73 -5.76 23.65
CA ALA A 210 7.89 -6.41 24.65
C ALA A 210 8.58 -7.60 25.32
N LEU A 211 9.27 -8.44 24.56
CA LEU A 211 10.07 -9.55 25.10
C LEU A 211 11.28 -9.06 25.90
N GLY A 212 11.96 -8.01 25.43
CA GLY A 212 13.07 -7.37 26.15
C GLY A 212 12.62 -6.73 27.47
N GLY A 213 11.46 -6.09 27.49
CA GLY A 213 10.87 -5.48 28.69
C GLY A 213 10.47 -6.51 29.75
N ILE A 214 9.84 -7.63 29.34
CA ILE A 214 9.48 -8.72 30.26
C ILE A 214 10.73 -9.37 30.86
N ALA A 215 11.78 -9.61 30.05
CA ALA A 215 13.05 -10.15 30.54
C ALA A 215 13.76 -9.20 31.53
N ALA A 216 13.72 -7.89 31.26
CA ALA A 216 14.31 -6.87 32.14
C ALA A 216 13.56 -6.74 33.48
N LEU A 217 12.22 -6.81 33.46
CA LEU A 217 11.39 -6.77 34.67
C LEU A 217 11.58 -8.01 35.54
N ARG A 218 11.71 -9.20 34.92
CA ARG A 218 11.93 -10.46 35.65
C ARG A 218 13.28 -10.51 36.36
N ARG A 219 14.30 -9.81 35.83
CA ARG A 219 15.64 -9.71 36.45
C ARG A 219 15.68 -8.78 37.67
N ARG A 220 14.75 -7.84 37.78
CA ARG A 220 14.66 -6.88 38.88
C ARG A 220 13.89 -7.41 40.10
N SER A 221 13.04 -8.42 39.90
CA SER A 221 12.28 -9.08 40.98
C SER A 221 13.06 -10.15 41.76
N ASN A 222 14.25 -10.54 41.28
CA ASN A 222 15.10 -11.59 41.88
C ASN A 222 16.37 -11.03 42.56
N ARG A 223 16.38 -9.74 42.92
CA ARG A 223 17.39 -9.10 43.77
C ARG A 223 16.71 -8.50 44.98
#